data_AF-A0A924I3V1-F1
#
_entry.id   AF-A0A924I3V1-F1
#
_cell.length_a   1.000
_cell.length_b   1.000
_cell.length_c   1.000
_cell.angle_alpha   90.00
_cell.angle_beta   90.00
_cell.angle_gamma   90.00
#
_symmetry.space_group_name_H-M   'P 1'
#
loop_
_entity.id
_entity.type
_entity.pdbx_description
1 polymer ?
#
loop_
_entity_poly.entity_id
_entity_poly.type
_entity_poly.pdbx_seq_one_letter_code
_entity_poly.pdbx_strand_id
1 'polypeptide(L)'
;MFTFDKWGDWAEARAAVLVGEGIAVVFRDGRQISELASNPSFLIEISTVSRVGYIGFWRNGLCDIEVIDTSIDAHVENASMLKATDETVPDLFERFLVACGFGQNGNGS
;
A
#
# COMPACT_ATOMS: atom_id res chain seq x y z
N MET A 1 12.12 -13.87 -4.07
CA MET A 1 13.03 -13.09 -3.18
C MET A 1 12.43 -11.70 -3.04
N PHE A 2 12.60 -10.98 -1.93
CA PHE A 2 12.05 -9.63 -1.78
C PHE A 2 13.17 -8.58 -1.84
N THR A 3 13.15 -7.74 -2.88
CA THR A 3 14.14 -6.69 -3.11
C THR A 3 13.64 -5.38 -2.49
N PHE A 4 13.83 -5.22 -1.17
CA PHE A 4 13.23 -4.14 -0.38
C PHE A 4 13.47 -2.73 -0.97
N ASP A 5 14.72 -2.37 -1.30
CA ASP A 5 15.03 -1.02 -1.79
C ASP A 5 14.37 -0.73 -3.15
N LYS A 6 14.39 -1.71 -4.07
CA LYS A 6 13.70 -1.63 -5.37
C LYS A 6 12.21 -1.33 -5.19
N TRP A 7 11.56 -2.02 -4.24
CA TRP A 7 10.13 -1.83 -4.00
C TRP A 7 9.81 -0.54 -3.25
N GLY A 8 10.71 -0.06 -2.40
CA GLY A 8 10.59 1.27 -1.79
C GLY A 8 10.60 2.37 -2.84
N ASP A 9 11.55 2.32 -3.77
CA ASP A 9 11.67 3.31 -4.85
C ASP A 9 10.48 3.22 -5.83
N TRP A 10 10.03 2.00 -6.14
CA TRP A 10 8.83 1.78 -6.94
C TRP A 10 7.57 2.32 -6.23
N ALA A 11 7.42 2.12 -4.93
CA ALA A 11 6.28 2.57 -4.15
C ALA A 11 6.23 4.11 -4.10
N GLU A 12 7.37 4.77 -3.91
CA GLU A 12 7.49 6.23 -3.97
C GLU A 12 7.03 6.76 -5.35
N ALA A 13 7.57 6.18 -6.42
CA ALA A 13 7.20 6.57 -7.78
C ALA A 13 5.71 6.32 -8.07
N ARG A 14 5.16 5.20 -7.60
CA ARG A 14 3.75 4.87 -7.79
C ARG A 14 2.83 5.81 -7.01
N ALA A 15 3.19 6.16 -5.78
CA ALA A 15 2.48 7.16 -4.99
C ALA A 15 2.44 8.51 -5.72
N ALA A 16 3.56 8.96 -6.28
CA ALA A 16 3.61 10.19 -7.08
C ALA A 16 2.69 10.14 -8.31
N VAL A 17 2.58 8.99 -9.00
CA VAL A 17 1.63 8.82 -10.11
C VAL A 17 0.18 8.94 -9.63
N LEU A 18 -0.19 8.29 -8.53
CA LEU A 18 -1.55 8.36 -7.98
C LEU A 18 -1.92 9.78 -7.53
N VAL A 19 -0.97 10.54 -6.96
CA VAL A 19 -1.15 11.97 -6.67
C VAL A 19 -1.43 12.75 -7.96
N GLY A 20 -0.69 12.47 -9.03
CA GLY A 20 -0.91 13.06 -10.35
C GLY A 20 -2.29 12.73 -10.96
N GLU A 21 -2.87 11.59 -10.60
CA GLU A 21 -4.24 11.17 -10.96
C GLU A 21 -5.31 11.83 -10.05
N GLY A 22 -4.92 12.66 -9.09
CA GLY A 22 -5.83 13.37 -8.19
C GLY A 22 -6.23 12.60 -6.94
N ILE A 23 -5.55 11.49 -6.63
CA ILE A 23 -5.81 10.67 -5.45
C ILE A 23 -5.02 11.26 -4.26
N ALA A 24 -5.67 11.39 -3.10
CA ALA A 24 -4.98 11.80 -1.88
C ALA A 24 -4.14 10.63 -1.34
N VAL A 25 -2.83 10.69 -1.59
CA VAL A 25 -1.85 9.67 -1.23
C VAL A 25 -0.74 10.26 -0.38
N VAL A 26 -0.31 9.53 0.64
CA VAL A 26 0.91 9.82 1.42
C VAL A 26 1.84 8.62 1.32
N PHE A 27 3.07 8.84 0.87
CA PHE A 27 4.15 7.87 0.97
C PHE A 27 4.97 8.16 2.23
N ARG A 28 5.28 7.12 3.02
CA ARG A 28 6.23 7.24 4.13
C ARG A 28 7.36 6.26 3.95
N ASP A 29 8.58 6.79 4.07
CA ASP A 29 9.80 6.02 3.96
C ASP A 29 10.49 5.89 5.33
N GLY A 30 10.32 4.74 5.97
CA GLY A 30 10.98 4.40 7.22
C GLY A 30 12.46 4.05 7.07
N ARG A 31 12.99 3.92 5.85
CA ARG A 31 14.43 3.67 5.60
C ARG A 31 15.31 4.81 6.13
N GLN A 32 14.77 6.03 6.17
CA GLN A 32 15.46 7.24 6.61
C GLN A 32 15.31 7.52 8.12
N ILE A 33 14.46 6.76 8.82
CA ILE A 33 14.11 7.02 10.22
C ILE A 33 15.01 6.18 11.13
N SER A 34 15.83 6.84 11.95
CA SER A 34 16.83 6.19 12.80
C SER A 34 16.23 5.19 13.80
N GLU A 35 15.05 5.50 14.31
CA GLU A 35 14.28 4.71 15.26
C GLU A 35 13.74 3.41 14.65
N LEU A 36 13.65 3.35 13.32
CA LEU A 36 13.20 2.18 12.57
C LEU A 36 14.37 1.36 11.98
N ALA A 37 15.62 1.72 12.26
CA ALA A 37 16.79 1.08 11.64
C ALA A 37 16.84 -0.46 11.81
N SER A 38 16.31 -0.99 12.92
CA SER A 38 16.25 -2.44 13.17
C SER A 38 15.15 -3.16 12.39
N ASN A 39 14.13 -2.45 11.93
CA ASN A 39 13.03 -3.01 11.16
C ASN A 39 12.38 -1.93 10.26
N PRO A 40 13.08 -1.47 9.21
CA PRO A 40 12.57 -0.39 8.39
C PRO A 40 11.42 -0.90 7.52
N SER A 41 10.53 0.02 7.19
CA SER A 41 9.41 -0.21 6.29
C SER A 41 9.24 0.96 5.34
N PHE A 42 8.46 0.74 4.28
CA PHE A 42 7.86 1.81 3.52
C PHE A 42 6.37 1.54 3.42
N LEU A 43 5.57 2.59 3.32
CA LEU A 43 4.11 2.45 3.27
C LEU A 43 3.47 3.51 2.39
N ILE A 44 2.32 3.16 1.84
CA ILE A 44 1.45 4.04 1.07
C ILE A 44 0.12 4.12 1.83
N GLU A 45 -0.29 5.33 2.17
CA GLU A 45 -1.61 5.66 2.71
C GLU A 45 -2.46 6.28 1.61
N ILE A 46 -3.70 5.83 1.46
CA ILE A 46 -4.68 6.42 0.56
C ILE A 46 -5.90 6.86 1.36
N SER A 47 -6.37 8.08 1.09
CA SER A 47 -7.63 8.59 1.63
C SER A 47 -8.56 8.95 0.48
N THR A 48 -9.78 8.43 0.54
CA THR A 48 -10.90 8.84 -0.31
C THR A 48 -12.02 9.38 0.59
N VAL A 49 -13.15 9.78 -0.01
CA VAL A 49 -14.32 10.23 0.76
C VAL A 49 -14.90 9.10 1.63
N SER A 50 -14.83 7.85 1.16
CA SER A 50 -15.47 6.69 1.81
C SER A 50 -14.49 5.64 2.32
N ARG A 51 -13.19 5.77 2.04
CA ARG A 51 -12.16 4.78 2.41
C ARG A 51 -10.92 5.48 2.92
N VAL A 52 -10.35 4.96 3.98
CA VAL A 52 -8.97 5.25 4.39
C VAL A 52 -8.25 3.92 4.49
N GLY A 53 -7.06 3.82 3.93
CA GLY A 53 -6.29 2.60 4.03
C GLY A 53 -4.79 2.81 3.89
N TYR A 54 -4.04 1.81 4.29
CA TYR A 54 -2.61 1.74 4.05
C TYR A 54 -2.18 0.35 3.59
N ILE A 55 -1.07 0.32 2.87
CA ILE A 55 -0.27 -0.87 2.62
C ILE A 55 1.16 -0.60 3.06
N GLY A 56 1.71 -1.45 3.92
CA GLY A 56 3.06 -1.33 4.45
C GLY A 56 3.89 -2.57 4.15
N PHE A 57 5.15 -2.37 3.76
CA PHE A 57 6.10 -3.44 3.49
C PHE A 57 7.30 -3.32 4.41
N TRP A 58 7.64 -4.41 5.08
CA TRP A 58 8.76 -4.51 6.00
C TRP A 58 9.97 -5.14 5.32
N ARG A 59 11.18 -4.76 5.76
CA ARG A 59 12.45 -5.25 5.19
C ARG A 59 12.57 -6.78 5.16
N ASN A 60 11.91 -7.47 6.09
CA ASN A 60 11.91 -8.94 6.15
C ASN A 60 11.00 -9.62 5.11
N GLY A 61 10.33 -8.86 4.25
CA GLY A 61 9.40 -9.41 3.25
C GLY A 61 8.03 -9.72 3.81
N LEU A 62 7.61 -9.04 4.89
CA LEU A 62 6.22 -9.04 5.33
C LEU A 62 5.49 -7.80 4.82
N CYS A 63 4.19 -7.94 4.62
CA CYS A 63 3.28 -6.88 4.19
C CYS A 63 2.02 -6.89 5.06
N ASP A 64 1.56 -5.69 5.40
CA ASP A 64 0.29 -5.45 6.09
C ASP A 64 -0.59 -4.54 5.23
N ILE A 65 -1.88 -4.86 5.15
CA ILE A 65 -2.91 -4.09 4.45
C ILE A 65 -4.05 -3.85 5.41
N GLU A 66 -4.45 -2.58 5.55
CA GLU A 66 -5.66 -2.19 6.28
C GLU A 66 -6.44 -1.19 5.46
N VAL A 67 -7.75 -1.42 5.31
CA VAL A 67 -8.67 -0.48 4.67
C VAL A 67 -9.96 -0.42 5.47
N ILE A 68 -10.37 0.78 5.85
CA ILE A 68 -11.58 1.06 6.63
C ILE A 68 -12.58 1.81 5.76
N ASP A 69 -13.83 1.34 5.76
CA ASP A 69 -14.98 2.08 5.29
C ASP A 69 -15.38 3.12 6.33
N THR A 70 -15.16 4.40 6.02
CA THR A 70 -15.44 5.50 6.96
C THR A 70 -16.93 5.77 7.15
N SER A 71 -17.79 5.27 6.26
CA SER A 71 -19.24 5.48 6.33
C SER A 71 -19.94 4.53 7.32
N ILE A 72 -19.38 3.34 7.52
CA ILE A 72 -19.91 2.30 8.42
C ILE A 72 -18.92 1.91 9.53
N ASP A 73 -17.75 2.56 9.57
CA ASP A 73 -16.66 2.31 10.52
C ASP A 73 -16.29 0.82 10.63
N ALA A 74 -16.04 0.19 9.47
CA ALA A 74 -15.75 -1.23 9.38
C ALA A 74 -14.54 -1.52 8.49
N HIS A 75 -13.78 -2.56 8.84
CA HIS A 75 -12.70 -3.05 7.99
C HIS A 75 -13.27 -3.68 6.72
N VAL A 76 -12.81 -3.18 5.57
CA VAL A 76 -13.02 -3.77 4.24
C VAL A 76 -11.91 -4.77 3.94
N GLU A 77 -10.71 -4.47 4.41
CA GLU A 77 -9.54 -5.33 4.34
C GLU A 77 -8.72 -5.15 5.62
N ASN A 78 -8.28 -6.27 6.20
CA ASN A 78 -7.39 -6.27 7.36
C ASN A 78 -6.58 -7.57 7.30
N ALA A 79 -5.40 -7.49 6.68
CA ALA A 79 -4.53 -8.61 6.46
C ALA A 79 -3.12 -8.24 6.90
N SER A 80 -2.54 -9.05 7.78
CA SER A 80 -1.20 -8.83 8.32
C SER A 80 -0.29 -10.02 8.06
N MET A 81 1.02 -9.79 8.12
CA MET A 81 2.05 -10.82 7.92
C MET A 81 1.94 -11.53 6.56
N LEU A 82 1.43 -10.83 5.53
CA LEU A 82 1.40 -11.34 4.17
C LEU A 82 2.83 -11.46 3.64
N LYS A 83 3.11 -12.52 2.88
CA LYS A 83 4.43 -12.71 2.29
C LYS A 83 4.60 -11.80 1.07
N ALA A 84 5.50 -10.83 1.19
CA ALA A 84 5.96 -10.00 0.09
C ALA A 84 7.18 -10.63 -0.58
N THR A 85 7.13 -10.76 -1.90
CA THR A 85 8.26 -11.10 -2.77
C THR A 85 8.17 -10.25 -4.03
N ASP A 86 9.23 -10.24 -4.84
CA ASP A 86 9.22 -9.56 -6.14
C ASP A 86 8.08 -10.03 -7.06
N GLU A 87 7.56 -11.23 -6.84
CA GLU A 87 6.42 -11.76 -7.55
C GLU A 87 5.07 -11.32 -6.96
N THR A 88 4.95 -11.16 -5.64
CA THR A 88 3.66 -10.90 -4.98
C THR A 88 3.37 -9.43 -4.71
N VAL A 89 4.37 -8.54 -4.70
CA VAL A 89 4.16 -7.10 -4.43
C VAL A 89 3.16 -6.45 -5.39
N PRO A 90 3.19 -6.68 -6.72
CA PRO A 90 2.20 -6.11 -7.62
C PRO A 90 0.77 -6.52 -7.27
N ASP A 91 0.55 -7.81 -6.99
CA ASP A 91 -0.78 -8.34 -6.65
C ASP A 91 -1.29 -7.83 -5.30
N LEU A 92 -0.39 -7.72 -4.31
CA LEU A 92 -0.70 -7.15 -3.00
C LEU A 92 -1.09 -5.67 -3.12
N PHE A 93 -0.39 -4.91 -3.97
CA PHE A 93 -0.71 -3.52 -4.22
C PHE A 93 -2.03 -3.34 -4.97
N GLU A 94 -2.29 -4.17 -5.99
CA GLU A 94 -3.57 -4.17 -6.71
C GLU A 94 -4.73 -4.50 -5.78
N ARG A 95 -4.59 -5.52 -4.92
CA ARG A 95 -5.58 -5.85 -3.88
C ARG A 95 -5.88 -4.64 -2.98
N PHE A 96 -4.85 -3.92 -2.57
CA PHE A 96 -4.99 -2.70 -1.76
C PHE A 96 -5.76 -1.61 -2.52
N LEU A 97 -5.44 -1.37 -3.79
CA LEU A 97 -6.15 -0.39 -4.63
C LEU A 97 -7.62 -0.76 -4.80
N VAL A 98 -7.93 -2.04 -5.06
CA VAL A 98 -9.30 -2.57 -5.15
C VAL A 98 -10.06 -2.38 -3.84
N ALA A 99 -9.44 -2.69 -2.70
CA ALA A 99 -10.05 -2.46 -1.39
C ALA A 99 -10.32 -0.97 -1.12
N CYS A 100 -9.45 -0.08 -1.62
CA CYS A 100 -9.64 1.37 -1.58
C CYS A 100 -10.69 1.90 -2.59
N GLY A 101 -11.23 1.05 -3.45
CA GLY A 101 -12.27 1.40 -4.44
C GLY A 101 -11.73 1.79 -5.82
N PHE A 102 -10.46 1.57 -6.10
CA PHE A 102 -9.83 1.79 -7.41
C PHE A 102 -9.79 0.48 -8.21
N GLY A 103 -9.93 0.52 -9.53
CA GLY A 103 -9.80 -0.69 -10.38
C GLY A 103 -11.09 -1.44 -10.74
N GLN A 104 -12.27 -0.96 -10.33
CA GLN A 104 -13.57 -1.43 -10.87
C GLN A 104 -13.92 -0.70 -12.18
N ASN A 105 -13.07 -0.82 -13.22
CA ASN A 105 -13.40 -0.44 -14.60
C ASN A 105 -12.79 -1.45 -15.57
N GLY A 106 -13.40 -2.63 -15.59
CA GLY A 106 -12.97 -3.73 -16.43
C GLY A 106 -14.07 -4.78 -16.60
N ASN A 107 -15.25 -4.35 -17.05
CA ASN A 107 -16.17 -5.18 -17.84
C ASN A 107 -17.12 -4.30 -18.63
N GLY A 108 -16.57 -3.67 -19.67
CA GLY A 108 -17.33 -3.39 -20.89
C GLY A 108 -17.17 -4.58 -21.82
N SER A 109 -18.20 -5.43 -21.89
CA SER A 109 -18.68 -6.18 -23.07
C SER A 109 -19.91 -6.98 -22.69
#